data_AF-A0A367INV2-F1
#
_entry.id   AF-A0A367INV2-F1
#
_cell.length_a   1.000
_cell.length_b   1.000
_cell.length_c   1.000
_cell.angle_alpha   90.00
_cell.angle_beta   90.00
_cell.angle_gamma   90.00
#
_symmetry.space_group_name_H-M   'P 1'
#
loop_
_entity.id
_entity.type
_entity.pdbx_description
1 polymer ?
#
loop_
_entity_poly.entity_id
_entity_poly.type
_entity_poly.pdbx_seq_one_letter_code
_entity_poly.pdbx_strand_id
1 'polypeptide(L)'
;MTINPLTSATPPPPSTDFRNTVIENHWNDPPKKIFNKNTTSETSKECVDEKEIANIITSTLDTCKLQLQNGPQRRIIDDTDRRISVLIDQLNNQQLPQHIVHSLFTLTQ
;
A
#
# COMPACT_ATOMS: atom_id res chain seq x y z
N MET A 1 18.37 -82.31 -12.31
CA MET A 1 17.85 -81.43 -11.24
C MET A 1 18.96 -81.21 -10.23
N THR A 2 19.02 -80.00 -9.65
CA THR A 2 19.72 -79.55 -8.43
C THR A 2 20.57 -78.27 -8.64
N ILE A 3 19.85 -77.16 -8.48
CA ILE A 3 20.12 -75.83 -7.88
C ILE A 3 21.59 -75.40 -7.63
N ASN A 4 22.00 -74.27 -8.22
CA ASN A 4 23.06 -73.39 -7.70
C ASN A 4 22.44 -72.07 -7.23
N PRO A 5 22.75 -71.56 -6.02
CA PRO A 5 22.19 -70.31 -5.52
C PRO A 5 22.93 -69.08 -6.07
N LEU A 6 22.16 -68.11 -6.53
CA LEU A 6 22.58 -66.74 -6.81
C LEU A 6 23.02 -66.08 -5.49
N THR A 7 24.26 -65.59 -5.40
CA THR A 7 24.63 -64.56 -4.43
C THR A 7 25.31 -63.42 -5.16
N SER A 8 24.51 -62.50 -5.70
CA SER A 8 24.99 -61.20 -6.18
C SER A 8 25.21 -60.29 -4.97
N ALA A 9 26.46 -60.12 -4.55
CA ALA A 9 26.82 -59.10 -3.56
C ALA A 9 26.57 -57.71 -4.17
N THR A 10 25.59 -56.98 -3.63
CA THR A 10 25.33 -55.58 -3.99
C THR A 10 26.28 -54.68 -3.18
N PRO A 11 27.01 -53.73 -3.79
CA PRO A 11 27.85 -52.82 -3.02
C PRO A 11 26.99 -51.85 -2.17
N PRO A 12 27.47 -51.42 -0.99
CA PRO A 12 26.74 -50.50 -0.14
C PRO A 12 26.58 -49.12 -0.79
N PRO A 13 25.48 -48.39 -0.52
CA PRO A 13 25.26 -47.06 -1.06
C PRO A 13 26.32 -46.06 -0.54
N PRO A 14 26.72 -45.07 -1.35
CA PRO A 14 27.71 -44.08 -0.94
C PRO A 14 27.20 -43.25 0.24
N SER A 15 28.03 -43.05 1.26
CA SER A 15 27.68 -42.20 2.40
C SER A 15 27.63 -40.74 1.96
N THR A 16 26.44 -40.16 1.89
CA THR A 16 26.26 -38.73 1.66
C THR A 16 26.58 -37.96 2.95
N ASP A 17 27.86 -37.64 3.16
CA ASP A 17 28.23 -36.65 4.16
C ASP A 17 27.78 -35.26 3.65
N PHE A 18 26.83 -34.65 4.35
CA PHE A 18 26.30 -33.32 4.04
C PHE A 18 27.41 -32.24 4.01
N ARG A 19 28.56 -32.50 4.62
CA ARG A 19 29.70 -31.58 4.65
C ARG A 19 30.39 -31.41 3.30
N ASN A 20 30.23 -32.35 2.37
CA ASN A 20 30.83 -32.31 1.03
C ASN A 20 29.78 -32.07 -0.08
N THR A 21 28.55 -31.73 0.27
CA THR A 21 27.51 -31.44 -0.73
C THR A 21 27.73 -30.04 -1.29
N VAL A 22 28.11 -29.93 -2.57
CA VAL A 22 28.14 -28.64 -3.29
C VAL A 22 26.69 -28.20 -3.48
N ILE A 23 26.23 -27.27 -2.64
CA ILE A 23 24.89 -26.70 -2.75
C ILE A 23 24.91 -25.67 -3.89
N GLU A 24 24.56 -26.09 -5.11
CA GLU A 24 24.38 -25.20 -6.29
C GLU A 24 23.09 -24.35 -6.21
N ASN A 25 22.30 -24.53 -5.15
CA ASN A 25 21.09 -23.77 -4.91
C ASN A 25 21.44 -22.37 -4.40
N HIS A 26 21.59 -21.47 -5.36
CA HIS A 26 21.49 -20.03 -5.17
C HIS A 26 20.29 -19.76 -4.25
N TRP A 27 20.55 -19.14 -3.10
CA TRP A 27 19.49 -18.50 -2.34
C TRP A 27 18.65 -17.70 -3.32
N ASN A 28 17.32 -17.82 -3.19
CA ASN A 28 16.36 -17.19 -4.07
C ASN A 28 16.39 -15.67 -3.85
N ASP A 29 17.47 -15.04 -4.28
CA ASP A 29 17.72 -13.64 -4.08
C ASP A 29 16.60 -12.89 -4.80
N PRO A 30 15.90 -11.99 -4.11
CA PRO A 30 14.81 -11.27 -4.72
C PRO A 30 15.33 -10.51 -5.96
N PRO A 31 14.63 -10.59 -7.10
CA PRO A 31 15.10 -9.98 -8.34
C PRO A 31 15.23 -8.47 -8.15
N LYS A 32 16.35 -7.88 -8.56
CA LYS A 32 16.66 -6.44 -8.39
C LYS A 32 15.54 -5.49 -8.84
N LYS A 33 14.69 -5.94 -9.77
CA LYS A 33 13.50 -5.22 -10.24
C LYS A 33 12.50 -4.86 -9.13
N ILE A 34 12.43 -5.60 -8.02
CA ILE A 34 11.52 -5.27 -6.91
C ILE A 34 11.99 -4.05 -6.11
N PHE A 35 13.28 -3.71 -6.19
CA PHE A 35 13.86 -2.57 -5.48
C PHE A 35 13.82 -1.28 -6.29
N ASN A 36 13.56 -1.39 -7.59
CA ASN A 36 13.41 -0.24 -8.47
C ASN A 36 11.93 0.16 -8.47
N LYS A 37 11.60 1.32 -7.87
CA LYS A 37 10.28 1.91 -8.03
C LYS A 37 10.00 2.09 -9.51
N ASN A 38 8.87 1.55 -9.99
CA ASN A 38 8.42 1.77 -11.35
C ASN A 38 8.23 3.28 -11.54
N THR A 39 9.19 3.94 -12.18
CA THR A 39 9.07 5.34 -12.64
C THR A 39 8.17 5.45 -13.87
N THR A 40 7.27 4.49 -14.06
CA THR A 40 6.44 4.39 -15.24
C THR A 40 5.17 5.20 -15.01
N SER A 41 5.24 6.47 -15.41
CA SER A 41 4.11 7.30 -15.83
C SER A 41 3.08 7.76 -14.77
N GLU A 42 3.50 8.61 -13.84
CA GLU A 42 2.57 9.56 -13.17
C GLU A 42 2.45 10.87 -13.97
N THR A 43 2.21 10.78 -15.28
CA THR A 43 2.02 11.96 -16.14
C THR A 43 0.82 11.81 -17.06
N SER A 44 -0.33 11.42 -16.50
CA SER A 44 -1.52 12.23 -16.74
C SER A 44 -1.65 13.11 -15.50
N LYS A 45 -1.09 14.32 -15.56
CA LYS A 45 -1.41 15.37 -14.59
C LYS A 45 -2.87 15.73 -14.81
N GLU A 46 -3.79 14.91 -14.31
CA GLU A 46 -5.14 15.37 -14.10
C GLU A 46 -5.02 16.53 -13.12
N CYS A 47 -5.23 17.74 -13.63
CA CYS A 47 -5.13 18.95 -12.85
C CYS A 47 -6.34 18.97 -11.94
N VAL A 48 -6.20 18.33 -10.79
CA VAL A 48 -7.22 18.31 -9.74
C VAL A 48 -7.43 19.74 -9.25
N ASP A 49 -8.68 20.22 -9.29
CA ASP A 49 -9.03 21.55 -8.81
C ASP A 49 -9.15 21.55 -7.28
N GLU A 50 -8.16 22.13 -6.59
CA GLU A 50 -8.18 22.25 -5.12
C GLU A 50 -9.40 23.03 -4.60
N LYS A 51 -9.96 23.96 -5.39
CA LYS A 51 -11.17 24.69 -5.01
C LYS A 51 -12.40 23.79 -5.05
N GLU A 52 -12.46 22.87 -6.00
CA GLU A 52 -13.55 21.89 -6.07
C GLU A 52 -13.58 21.03 -4.81
N ILE A 53 -12.41 20.50 -4.40
CA ILE A 53 -12.27 19.74 -3.15
C ILE A 53 -12.70 20.57 -1.94
N ALA A 54 -12.22 21.82 -1.84
CA ALA A 54 -12.58 22.71 -0.75
C ALA A 54 -14.10 22.96 -0.68
N ASN A 55 -14.75 23.13 -1.83
CA ASN A 55 -16.20 23.30 -1.92
C ASN A 55 -16.96 22.05 -1.47
N ILE A 56 -16.53 20.85 -1.88
CA ILE A 56 -17.16 19.58 -1.48
C ILE A 56 -17.07 19.38 0.04
N ILE A 57 -15.87 19.59 0.61
CA ILE A 57 -15.64 19.47 2.06
C ILE A 57 -16.49 20.48 2.83
N THR A 58 -16.53 21.73 2.38
CA THR A 58 -17.31 22.81 3.01
C THR A 58 -18.81 22.48 2.99
N SER A 59 -19.34 22.09 1.84
CA SER A 59 -20.76 21.72 1.68
C SER A 59 -21.16 20.55 2.59
N THR A 60 -20.28 19.54 2.69
CA THR A 60 -20.49 18.39 3.57
C THR A 60 -20.49 18.80 5.04
N LEU A 61 -19.54 19.63 5.45
CA LEU A 61 -19.46 20.14 6.81
C LEU A 61 -20.67 20.98 7.19
N ASP A 62 -21.15 21.84 6.29
CA ASP A 62 -22.36 22.65 6.50
C ASP A 62 -23.62 21.78 6.63
N THR A 63 -23.72 20.73 5.82
CA THR A 63 -24.78 19.73 5.94
C THR A 63 -24.76 19.06 7.32
N CYS A 64 -23.58 18.65 7.80
CA CYS A 64 -23.41 18.08 9.13
C CYS A 64 -23.77 19.08 10.24
N LYS A 65 -23.37 20.35 10.12
CA LYS A 65 -23.70 21.42 11.07
C LYS A 65 -25.22 21.57 11.20
N LEU A 66 -25.94 21.63 10.09
CA LEU A 66 -27.39 21.77 10.09
C LEU A 66 -28.09 20.59 10.79
N GLN A 67 -27.62 19.37 10.56
CA GLN A 67 -28.23 18.16 11.15
C GLN A 67 -27.90 17.99 12.63
N LEU A 68 -26.72 18.41 13.08
CA LEU A 68 -26.18 18.10 14.41
C LEU A 68 -26.15 19.30 15.37
N GLN A 69 -26.64 20.47 14.93
CA GLN A 69 -26.60 21.75 15.65
C GLN A 69 -27.18 21.70 17.09
N ASN A 70 -28.23 20.90 17.31
CA ASN A 70 -28.95 20.85 18.59
C ASN A 70 -28.77 19.52 19.35
N GLY A 71 -27.79 18.70 18.96
CA GLY A 71 -27.55 17.37 19.54
C GLY A 71 -26.37 17.31 20.51
N PRO A 72 -26.20 16.18 21.22
CA PRO A 72 -25.03 15.91 22.06
C PRO A 72 -23.71 15.93 21.27
N GLN A 73 -23.79 15.82 19.94
CA GLN A 73 -22.67 15.79 19.01
C GLN A 73 -22.16 17.20 18.63
N ARG A 74 -22.77 18.28 19.14
CA ARG A 74 -22.36 19.66 18.85
C ARG A 74 -20.86 19.90 19.09
N ARG A 75 -20.31 19.36 20.19
CA ARG A 75 -18.87 19.48 20.49
C ARG A 75 -17.97 18.85 19.43
N ILE A 76 -18.42 17.75 18.81
CA ILE A 76 -17.67 17.06 17.75
C ILE A 76 -17.68 17.91 16.49
N ILE A 77 -18.83 18.49 16.16
CA ILE A 77 -18.98 19.43 15.03
C ILE A 77 -18.06 20.64 15.22
N ASP A 78 -18.08 21.25 16.41
CA ASP A 78 -17.28 22.45 16.69
C ASP A 78 -15.76 22.15 16.58
N ASP A 79 -15.27 21.01 17.09
CA ASP A 79 -13.87 20.62 16.92
C ASP A 79 -13.52 20.30 15.46
N THR A 80 -14.42 19.60 14.77
CA THR A 80 -14.24 19.24 13.36
C THR A 80 -14.17 20.49 12.51
N ASP A 81 -15.06 21.46 12.72
CA ASP A 81 -15.09 22.74 12.01
C ASP A 81 -13.78 23.49 12.17
N ARG A 82 -13.28 23.61 13.41
CA ARG A 82 -12.00 24.27 13.69
C ARG A 82 -10.83 23.60 12.98
N ARG A 83 -10.79 22.26 12.93
CA ARG A 83 -9.69 21.50 12.32
C ARG A 83 -9.77 21.49 10.80
N ILE A 84 -10.97 21.33 10.24
CA ILE A 84 -11.20 21.32 8.79
C ILE A 84 -10.99 22.71 8.19
N SER A 85 -11.26 23.80 8.93
CA SER A 85 -11.01 25.17 8.45
C SER A 85 -9.55 25.36 8.02
N VAL A 86 -8.59 24.81 8.77
CA VAL A 86 -7.15 24.88 8.41
C VAL A 86 -6.87 24.16 7.09
N LEU A 87 -7.49 23.00 6.85
CA LEU A 87 -7.34 22.25 5.61
C LEU A 87 -7.96 23.01 4.42
N ILE A 88 -9.13 23.60 4.61
CA ILE A 88 -9.81 24.42 3.60
C ILE A 88 -8.93 25.61 3.22
N ASP A 89 -8.34 26.29 4.20
CA ASP A 89 -7.41 27.41 3.95
C ASP A 89 -6.18 26.93 3.17
N GLN A 90 -5.62 25.76 3.48
CA GLN A 90 -4.47 25.21 2.75
C GLN A 90 -4.82 24.87 1.29
N LEU A 91 -6.01 24.32 1.02
CA LEU A 91 -6.51 24.05 -0.34
C LEU A 91 -6.75 25.34 -1.11
N ASN A 92 -7.40 26.33 -0.50
CA ASN A 92 -7.69 27.62 -1.13
C ASN A 92 -6.41 28.39 -1.49
N ASN A 93 -5.34 28.20 -0.72
CA ASN A 93 -4.04 28.83 -0.92
C ASN A 93 -3.03 27.95 -1.68
N GLN A 94 -3.44 26.78 -2.20
CA GLN A 94 -2.57 25.85 -2.95
C GLN A 94 -1.29 25.46 -2.18
N GLN A 95 -1.43 25.23 -0.88
CA GLN A 95 -0.30 24.95 0.03
C GLN A 95 -0.04 23.45 0.22
N LEU A 96 -0.87 22.58 -0.34
CA LEU A 96 -0.74 21.14 -0.18
C LEU A 96 0.12 20.51 -1.29
N PRO A 97 0.92 19.50 -0.96
CA PRO A 97 1.59 18.71 -1.98
C PRO A 97 0.59 18.02 -2.94
N GLN A 98 0.91 17.97 -4.24
CA GLN A 98 0.03 17.40 -5.27
C GLN A 98 -0.48 15.97 -4.94
N HIS A 99 0.36 15.12 -4.37
CA HIS A 99 -0.03 13.75 -4.01
C HIS A 99 -1.09 13.71 -2.90
N ILE A 100 -1.09 14.70 -1.99
CA ILE A 100 -2.12 14.87 -0.97
C ILE A 100 -3.40 15.36 -1.62
N VAL A 101 -3.31 16.36 -2.50
CA VAL A 101 -4.46 16.88 -3.26
C VAL A 101 -5.16 15.78 -4.05
N HIS A 102 -4.40 14.93 -4.74
CA HIS A 102 -4.94 13.79 -5.48
C HIS A 102 -5.61 12.76 -4.56
N SER A 103 -5.00 12.48 -3.40
CA SER A 103 -5.58 11.58 -2.40
C SER A 103 -6.89 12.12 -1.83
N LEU A 104 -6.94 13.43 -1.57
CA LEU A 104 -8.15 14.11 -1.09
C LEU A 104 -9.24 14.10 -2.15
N PHE A 105 -8.91 14.38 -3.41
CA PHE A 105 -9.87 14.31 -4.51
C PHE A 105 -10.48 12.92 -4.62
N THR A 106 -9.66 11.87 -4.58
CA THR A 106 -10.14 10.48 -4.59
C THR A 106 -11.08 10.18 -3.43
N LEU A 107 -10.84 10.77 -2.25
CA LEU A 107 -11.68 10.59 -1.06
C LEU A 107 -13.02 11.34 -1.14
N THR A 108 -13.06 12.46 -1.87
CA THR A 108 -14.25 13.32 -1.97
C THR A 108 -15.22 12.94 -3.10
N GLN A 109 -14.84 12.01 -3.97
CA GLN A 109 -15.72 11.40 -4.99
C GLN A 109 -16.58 10.28 -4.39
#